data_AF-A0A7W9XHB9-F1
#
_entry.id   AF-A0A7W9XHB9-F1
#
_cell.length_a   1.000
_cell.length_b   1.000
_cell.length_c   1.000
_cell.angle_alpha   90.00
_cell.angle_beta   90.00
_cell.angle_gamma   90.00
#
_symmetry.space_group_name_H-M   'P 1'
#
loop_
_entity.id
_entity.type
_entity.pdbx_description
1 polymer ?
#
loop_
_entity_poly.entity_id
_entity_poly.type
_entity_poly.pdbx_seq_one_letter_code
_entity_poly.pdbx_strand_id
1 'polypeptide(L)' 'MVSPEKNIYQCFGCGKGGGPIEFVMAMENKSREEAITLIAKG' A
#
# COMPACT_ATOMS: atom_id res chain seq x y z
N MET A 1 9.33 -5.86 -3.86
CA MET A 1 10.30 -4.75 -3.93
C MET A 1 9.58 -3.48 -3.53
N VAL A 2 10.25 -2.64 -2.75
CA VAL A 2 9.78 -1.31 -2.36
C VAL A 2 10.78 -0.31 -2.90
N SER A 3 10.30 0.78 -3.49
CA SER A 3 11.13 1.89 -3.94
C SER A 3 10.78 3.13 -3.10
N PRO A 4 11.63 3.49 -2.11
CA PRO A 4 11.38 4.66 -1.27
C PRO A 4 11.30 5.95 -2.07
N GLU A 5 12.20 6.12 -3.06
CA GLU A 5 12.25 7.30 -3.93
C GLU A 5 10.95 7.51 -4.72
N LYS A 6 10.33 6.41 -5.14
CA LYS A 6 9.07 6.42 -5.91
C LYS A 6 7.84 6.29 -5.03
N ASN A 7 8.01 6.04 -3.73
CA ASN A 7 6.94 5.75 -2.77
C ASN A 7 5.94 4.67 -3.25
N ILE A 8 6.46 3.57 -3.79
CA ILE A 8 5.66 2.45 -4.30
C ILE A 8 6.17 1.08 -3.83
N TYR A 9 5.29 0.10 -3.86
CA TYR A 9 5.62 -1.32 -3.76
C TYR A 9 5.23 -2.07 -5.03
N GLN A 10 5.97 -3.13 -5.35
CA GLN A 10 5.63 -4.08 -6.40
C GLN A 10 6.06 -5.50 -6.01
N CYS A 11 5.14 -6.45 -6.12
CA CYS A 11 5.38 -7.88 -5.96
C CYS A 11 5.64 -8.51 -7.32
N PHE A 12 6.88 -8.97 -7.54
CA PHE A 12 7.25 -9.66 -8.78
C PHE A 12 6.71 -11.09 -8.89
N GLY A 13 6.21 -11.67 -7.80
CA GLY A 13 5.60 -13.01 -7.81
C GLY A 13 4.15 -12.99 -8.29
N CYS A 14 3.34 -12.04 -7.80
CA CYS A 14 1.90 -11.98 -8.10
C CYS A 14 1.48 -10.76 -8.92
N GLY A 15 2.39 -9.84 -9.23
CA GLY A 15 2.10 -8.62 -10.01
C GLY A 15 1.38 -7.51 -9.24
N LYS A 16 0.97 -7.72 -7.98
CA LYS A 16 0.36 -6.66 -7.15
C LYS A 16 1.37 -5.54 -6.89
N GLY A 17 0.91 -4.30 -6.96
CA GLY A 17 1.72 -3.12 -6.67
C GLY A 17 0.85 -1.89 -6.53
N GLY A 18 1.45 -0.79 -6.12
CA GLY A 18 0.77 0.47 -5.88
C GLY A 18 1.49 1.34 -4.86
N GLY A 19 0.79 2.32 -4.33
CA GLY A 19 1.30 3.20 -3.28
C GLY A 19 1.09 2.63 -1.88
N PRO A 20 1.37 3.43 -0.84
CA PRO A 20 1.19 3.03 0.56
C PRO A 20 -0.25 2.66 0.91
N ILE A 21 -1.25 3.30 0.27
CA ILE A 21 -2.67 3.01 0.50
C ILE A 21 -3.00 1.61 -0.01
N GLU A 22 -2.61 1.30 -1.24
CA GLU A 22 -2.83 0.00 -1.88
C GLU A 22 -2.07 -1.11 -1.16
N PHE A 23 -0.94 -0.78 -0.54
CA PHE A 23 -0.19 -1.71 0.30
C PHE A 23 -0.98 -2.04 1.57
N VAL A 24 -1.47 -1.05 2.31
CA VAL A 24 -2.29 -1.23 3.51
C VAL A 24 -3.58 -2.00 3.20
N MET A 25 -4.26 -1.64 2.11
CA MET A 25 -5.45 -2.37 1.65
C MET A 25 -5.14 -3.85 1.39
N ALA A 26 -4.01 -4.15 0.74
CA ALA A 26 -3.64 -5.52 0.38
C ALA A 26 -3.16 -6.36 1.59
N MET A 27 -2.50 -5.73 2.57
CA MET A 27 -1.91 -6.42 3.72
C MET A 27 -2.89 -6.57 4.89
N GLU A 28 -3.74 -5.58 5.12
CA GLU A 28 -4.68 -5.54 6.25
C GLU A 28 -6.14 -5.78 5.85
N ASN A 29 -6.40 -6.04 4.56
CA ASN A 29 -7.73 -6.25 3.99
C ASN A 29 -8.72 -5.12 4.31
N LYS A 30 -8.21 -3.88 4.31
CA LYS A 30 -8.94 -2.65 4.63
C LYS A 30 -9.56 -2.03 3.39
N SER A 31 -10.67 -1.32 3.58
CA SER A 31 -11.20 -0.42 2.56
C SER A 31 -10.23 0.75 2.32
N ARG A 32 -10.40 1.46 1.20
CA ARG A 32 -9.58 2.64 0.89
C ARG A 32 -9.72 3.72 1.96
N GLU A 33 -10.91 3.93 2.50
CA GLU A 33 -11.21 4.94 3.52
C GLU A 33 -10.53 4.60 4.85
N GLU A 34 -10.57 3.33 5.24
CA GLU A 34 -9.88 2.82 6.42
C GLU A 34 -8.36 2.97 6.28
N ALA A 35 -7.82 2.64 5.11
CA ALA A 35 -6.39 2.78 4.81
C ALA A 35 -5.94 4.25 4.84
N ILE A 36 -6.72 5.18 4.26
CA ILE A 36 -6.44 6.62 4.34
C ILE A 36 -6.45 7.08 5.80
N THR A 37 -7.48 6.69 6.56
CA THR A 37 -7.61 7.06 7.97
C THR A 37 -6.45 6.55 8.81
N LEU A 38 -5.94 5.35 8.52
CA LEU A 38 -4.77 4.78 9.18
C LEU A 38 -3.51 5.60 8.90
N ILE A 39 -3.24 5.90 7.62
CA ILE A 39 -2.04 6.62 7.20
C ILE A 39 -2.07 8.07 7.69
N ALA A 40 -3.23 8.74 7.65
CA ALA A 40 -3.36 10.13 8.07
C ALA A 40 -3.21 10.35 9.59
N LYS A 41 -3.30 9.29 10.39
CA LYS A 41 -3.16 9.34 11.85
C LYS A 41 -1.73 9.12 12.35
N GLY A 42 -0.80 8.73 11.47
CA GLY A 42 0.62 8.55 11.77
C GLY A 42 1.45 9.77 11.37
#